data_AF-A0A9E4DTB2-F1
#
_entry.id   AF-A0A9E4DTB2-F1
#
_cell.length_a   1.000
_cell.length_b   1.000
_cell.length_c   1.000
_cell.angle_alpha   90.00
_cell.angle_beta   90.00
_cell.angle_gamma   90.00
#
_symmetry.space_group_name_H-M   'P 1'
#
loop_
_entity.id
_entity.type
_entity.pdbx_description
1 polymer ?
#
loop_
_entity_poly.entity_id
_entity_poly.type
_entity_poly.pdbx_seq_one_letter_code
_entity_poly.pdbx_strand_id
1 'polypeptide(L)'
;MKPPAAIIACAALALGIASAPDAGDFERFCAEWMRKLERREAHNLRQMKMKSSAGWTVGEYTGYGRAPLSCKTRERVQPGKRTVGMLVYREFRYRKQGIDPIRARISEPWVIETVEVMEIFPFDGSRWSY
;
A
#
# COMPACT_ATOMS: atom_id res chain seq x y z
N MET A 1 16.60 30.33 64.20
CA MET A 1 17.07 30.00 62.84
C MET A 1 16.14 28.93 62.30
N LYS A 2 15.44 29.20 61.19
CA LYS A 2 14.33 28.38 60.66
C LYS A 2 14.79 27.84 59.30
N PRO A 3 14.74 26.52 59.02
CA PRO A 3 15.13 26.02 57.70
C PRO A 3 14.01 26.33 56.69
N PRO A 4 14.33 26.61 55.41
CA PRO A 4 13.32 26.77 54.38
C PRO A 4 12.80 25.39 53.94
N ALA A 5 11.48 25.25 53.88
CA ALA A 5 10.80 24.11 53.30
C ALA A 5 10.97 24.16 51.77
N ALA A 6 11.67 23.18 51.21
CA ALA A 6 11.75 22.98 49.77
C ALA A 6 10.46 22.30 49.29
N ILE A 7 9.68 23.03 48.48
CA ILE A 7 8.50 22.50 47.79
C ILE A 7 9.02 21.68 46.60
N ILE A 8 8.94 20.35 46.69
CA ILE A 8 9.18 19.46 45.55
C ILE A 8 7.94 19.51 44.67
N ALA A 9 8.01 20.25 43.56
CA ALA A 9 7.01 20.21 42.50
C ALA A 9 7.19 18.89 41.72
N CYS A 10 6.29 17.93 41.95
CA CYS A 10 6.13 16.78 41.07
C CYS A 10 5.65 17.26 39.69
N ALA A 11 6.57 17.38 38.74
CA ALA A 11 6.23 17.55 37.33
C ALA A 11 5.55 16.25 36.84
N ALA A 12 4.23 16.29 36.71
CA ALA A 12 3.48 15.24 36.05
C ALA A 12 3.87 15.24 34.55
N LEU A 13 4.69 14.28 34.14
CA LEU A 13 4.90 13.95 32.74
C LEU A 13 3.57 13.44 32.17
N ALA A 14 2.85 14.30 31.47
CA ALA A 14 1.74 13.90 30.62
C ALA A 14 2.31 13.03 29.48
N LEU A 15 2.32 11.72 29.69
CA LEU A 15 2.47 10.76 28.61
C LEU A 15 1.26 10.95 27.69
N GLY A 16 1.50 11.58 26.53
CA GLY A 16 0.47 11.74 25.50
C GLY A 16 -0.12 10.37 25.17
N ILE A 17 -1.39 10.19 25.48
CA ILE A 17 -2.13 8.98 25.14
C ILE A 17 -2.37 9.07 23.64
N ALA A 18 -1.59 8.33 22.86
CA ALA A 18 -1.87 8.17 21.43
C ALA A 18 -3.19 7.41 21.28
N SER A 19 -4.21 8.10 20.76
CA SER A 19 -5.50 7.48 20.46
C SER A 19 -5.35 6.43 19.36
N ALA A 20 -6.11 5.34 19.47
CA ALA A 20 -6.20 4.36 18.39
C ALA A 20 -6.70 5.04 17.10
N PRO A 21 -6.19 4.67 15.92
CA PRO A 21 -6.68 5.23 14.66
C PRO A 21 -8.12 4.80 14.44
N ASP A 22 -8.97 5.73 14.03
CA ASP A 22 -10.33 5.40 13.60
C ASP A 22 -10.29 4.56 12.31
N ALA A 23 -11.30 3.72 12.11
CA ALA A 23 -11.42 2.88 10.92
C ALA A 23 -11.40 3.71 9.62
N GLY A 24 -11.96 4.93 9.64
CA GLY A 24 -11.94 5.86 8.51
C GLY A 24 -10.54 6.31 8.08
N ASP A 25 -9.58 6.37 9.00
CA ASP A 25 -8.20 6.75 8.67
C ASP A 25 -7.50 5.65 7.85
N PHE A 26 -7.82 4.39 8.09
CA PHE A 26 -7.24 3.29 7.32
C PHE A 26 -7.88 3.15 5.94
N GLU A 27 -9.17 3.38 5.80
CA GLU A 27 -9.82 3.41 4.47
C GLU A 27 -9.21 4.47 3.55
N ARG A 28 -8.95 5.66 4.08
CA ARG A 28 -8.23 6.73 3.36
C ARG A 28 -6.83 6.28 2.95
N PHE A 29 -6.11 5.61 3.85
CA PHE A 29 -4.80 5.04 3.54
C PHE A 29 -4.86 4.00 2.42
N CYS A 30 -5.83 3.09 2.44
CA CYS A 30 -6.03 2.11 1.37
C CYS A 30 -6.30 2.79 0.02
N ALA A 31 -7.13 3.83 -0.02
CA ALA A 31 -7.38 4.59 -1.24
C ALA A 31 -6.12 5.30 -1.76
N GLU A 32 -5.26 5.81 -0.88
CA GLU A 32 -3.95 6.35 -1.23
C GLU A 32 -3.00 5.28 -1.78
N TRP A 33 -3.02 4.08 -1.20
CA TRP A 33 -2.25 2.94 -1.66
C TRP A 33 -2.64 2.53 -3.08
N MET A 34 -3.93 2.37 -3.34
CA MET A 34 -4.41 2.01 -4.68
C MET A 34 -4.03 3.08 -5.72
N ARG A 35 -4.04 4.37 -5.36
CA ARG A 35 -3.53 5.44 -6.24
C ARG A 35 -2.03 5.33 -6.51
N LYS A 36 -1.23 4.83 -5.55
CA LYS A 36 0.20 4.53 -5.79
C LYS A 36 0.35 3.37 -6.76
N LEU A 37 -0.46 2.31 -6.61
CA LEU A 37 -0.46 1.17 -7.51
C LEU A 37 -0.83 1.56 -8.95
N GLU A 38 -1.83 2.43 -9.12
CA GLU A 38 -2.17 2.97 -10.45
C GLU A 38 -0.99 3.71 -11.11
N ARG A 39 -0.29 4.57 -10.35
CA ARG A 39 0.92 5.24 -10.84
C ARG A 39 2.04 4.26 -11.18
N ARG A 40 2.18 3.19 -10.38
CA ARG A 40 3.15 2.12 -10.61
C ARG A 40 2.79 1.34 -11.87
N GLU A 41 1.54 1.01 -12.11
CA GLU A 41 1.09 0.36 -13.35
C GLU A 41 1.41 1.22 -14.57
N ALA A 42 1.09 2.52 -14.53
CA ALA A 42 1.42 3.43 -15.61
C ALA A 42 2.94 3.46 -15.88
N HIS A 43 3.76 3.41 -14.84
CA HIS A 43 5.21 3.30 -14.96
C HIS A 43 5.64 1.95 -15.55
N ASN A 44 5.08 0.82 -15.07
CA ASN A 44 5.37 -0.52 -15.55
C ASN A 44 5.06 -0.65 -17.05
N LEU A 45 3.91 -0.13 -17.49
CA LEU A 45 3.54 -0.10 -18.90
C LEU A 45 4.53 0.70 -19.74
N ARG A 46 5.04 1.84 -19.22
CA ARG A 46 6.08 2.63 -19.91
C ARG A 46 7.43 1.91 -19.95
N GLN A 47 7.79 1.17 -18.91
CA GLN A 47 9.05 0.42 -18.81
C GLN A 47 8.96 -0.99 -19.43
N MET A 48 7.79 -1.39 -19.93
CA MET A 48 7.58 -2.71 -20.53
C MET A 48 8.58 -2.95 -21.65
N LYS A 49 9.36 -4.02 -21.50
CA LYS A 49 10.33 -4.47 -22.50
C LYS A 49 9.62 -5.30 -23.55
N MET A 50 9.89 -4.98 -24.81
CA MET A 50 9.41 -5.74 -25.95
C MET A 50 10.42 -6.81 -26.33
N LYS A 51 9.94 -8.01 -26.64
CA LYS A 51 10.73 -9.13 -27.15
C LYS A 51 10.12 -9.60 -28.46
N SER A 52 10.95 -9.74 -29.48
CA SER A 52 10.51 -10.31 -30.77
C SER A 52 10.74 -11.82 -30.77
N SER A 53 9.73 -12.58 -31.20
CA SER A 53 9.79 -14.04 -31.33
C SER A 53 8.82 -14.52 -32.40
N ALA A 54 9.28 -15.41 -33.29
CA ALA A 54 8.46 -16.07 -34.30
C ALA A 54 7.57 -15.12 -35.14
N GLY A 55 8.13 -13.97 -35.57
CA GLY A 55 7.40 -12.98 -36.38
C GLY A 55 6.44 -12.06 -35.60
N TRP A 56 6.39 -12.20 -34.27
CA TRP A 56 5.61 -11.36 -33.39
C TRP A 56 6.50 -10.57 -32.44
N THR A 57 5.99 -9.44 -31.96
CA THR A 57 6.56 -8.69 -30.84
C THR A 57 5.62 -8.76 -29.65
N VAL A 58 6.15 -9.16 -28.50
CA VAL A 58 5.40 -9.34 -27.25
C VAL A 58 6.00 -8.48 -26.15
N GLY A 59 5.14 -7.83 -25.37
CA GLY A 59 5.49 -7.13 -24.16
C GLY A 59 4.65 -7.63 -22.99
N GLU A 60 5.24 -7.70 -21.81
CA GLU A 60 4.54 -8.06 -20.59
C GLU A 60 4.83 -7.06 -19.47
N TYR A 61 3.80 -6.74 -18.70
CA TYR A 61 3.92 -5.82 -17.57
C TYR A 61 2.98 -6.23 -16.44
N THR A 62 3.27 -5.70 -15.26
CA THR A 62 2.43 -5.88 -14.07
C THR A 62 1.47 -4.70 -13.94
N GLY A 63 0.19 -4.98 -13.76
CA GLY A 63 -0.84 -4.01 -13.40
C GLY A 63 -1.64 -4.45 -12.18
N TYR A 64 -2.62 -3.65 -11.79
CA TYR A 64 -3.32 -3.81 -10.51
C TYR A 64 -4.84 -3.64 -10.64
N GLY A 65 -5.57 -4.24 -9.71
CA GLY A 65 -7.01 -4.01 -9.55
C GLY A 65 -7.33 -2.52 -9.33
N ARG A 66 -8.48 -2.07 -9.85
CA ARG A 66 -8.94 -0.69 -9.67
C ARG A 66 -9.42 -0.38 -8.26
N ALA A 67 -9.82 -1.40 -7.52
CA ALA A 67 -10.29 -1.31 -6.15
C ALA A 67 -9.68 -2.45 -5.32
N PRO A 68 -9.52 -2.27 -4.00
CA PRO A 68 -9.11 -3.34 -3.13
C PRO A 68 -10.23 -4.40 -3.02
N LEU A 69 -9.84 -5.65 -2.84
CA LEU A 69 -10.75 -6.74 -2.44
C LEU A 69 -11.13 -6.62 -0.96
N SER A 70 -10.21 -6.11 -0.13
CA SER A 70 -10.45 -5.88 1.28
C SER A 70 -9.57 -4.76 1.82
N CYS A 71 -10.10 -3.93 2.71
CA CYS A 71 -9.35 -2.97 3.50
C CYS A 71 -9.92 -3.04 4.92
N LYS A 72 -9.15 -3.58 5.87
CA LYS A 72 -9.63 -3.84 7.23
C LYS A 72 -8.56 -3.51 8.27
N THR A 73 -8.95 -2.80 9.31
CA THR A 73 -8.13 -2.65 10.51
C THR A 73 -8.33 -3.85 11.43
N ARG A 74 -7.25 -4.36 12.01
CA ARG A 74 -7.28 -5.34 13.10
C ARG A 74 -6.76 -4.63 14.34
N GLU A 75 -7.69 -4.12 15.15
CA GLU A 75 -7.37 -3.73 16.53
C GLU A 75 -7.01 -4.99 17.33
N ARG A 76 -5.85 -5.00 17.98
CA ARG A 76 -5.55 -6.04 18.97
C ARG A 76 -5.93 -5.54 20.34
N VAL A 77 -6.81 -6.30 20.99
CA VAL A 77 -7.31 -6.11 22.36
C VAL A 77 -6.20 -6.30 23.44
N GLN A 78 -4.98 -6.66 23.07
CA GLN A 78 -3.87 -6.88 24.01
C GLN A 78 -3.00 -5.62 24.19
N PRO A 79 -2.80 -5.15 25.45
CA PRO A 79 -1.88 -4.07 25.74
C PRO A 79 -0.46 -4.35 25.19
N GLY A 80 0.12 -3.36 24.51
CA GLY A 80 1.50 -3.42 23.99
C GLY A 80 1.69 -3.98 22.58
N LYS A 81 0.63 -4.41 21.88
CA LYS A 81 0.70 -4.81 20.46
C LYS A 81 0.29 -3.63 19.56
N ARG A 82 1.02 -3.42 18.45
CA ARG A 82 0.70 -2.37 17.46
C ARG A 82 -0.56 -2.72 16.68
N THR A 83 -1.42 -1.74 16.42
CA THR A 83 -2.54 -1.84 15.48
C THR A 83 -2.00 -2.11 14.07
N VAL A 84 -2.66 -2.99 13.32
CA VAL A 84 -2.30 -3.28 11.93
C VAL A 84 -3.51 -3.14 11.02
N GLY A 85 -3.27 -2.60 9.84
CA GLY A 85 -4.19 -2.55 8.73
C GLY A 85 -3.85 -3.63 7.73
N MET A 86 -4.86 -4.25 7.14
CA MET A 86 -4.73 -5.30 6.14
C MET A 86 -5.43 -4.86 4.86
N LEU A 87 -4.68 -4.83 3.77
CA LEU A 87 -5.15 -4.49 2.43
C LEU A 87 -4.97 -5.70 1.53
N VAL A 88 -6.03 -6.10 0.84
CA VAL A 88 -6.01 -7.18 -0.13
C VAL A 88 -6.41 -6.62 -1.49
N TYR A 89 -5.63 -6.88 -2.55
CA TYR A 89 -5.92 -6.43 -3.91
C TYR A 89 -5.44 -7.46 -4.94
N ARG A 90 -5.80 -7.24 -6.21
CA ARG A 90 -5.34 -8.08 -7.33
C ARG A 90 -4.14 -7.47 -8.02
N GLU A 91 -3.12 -8.28 -8.25
CA GLU A 91 -2.04 -8.01 -9.20
C GLU A 91 -2.28 -8.84 -10.47
N PHE A 92 -2.06 -8.24 -11.63
CA PHE A 92 -2.22 -8.89 -12.92
C PHE A 92 -0.91 -8.87 -13.70
N ARG A 93 -0.58 -10.00 -14.31
CA ARG A 93 0.39 -10.03 -15.40
C ARG A 93 -0.36 -9.83 -16.70
N TYR A 94 -0.09 -8.73 -17.39
CA TYR A 94 -0.65 -8.42 -18.69
C TYR A 94 0.34 -8.79 -19.80
N ARG A 95 -0.21 -9.20 -20.94
CA ARG A 95 0.52 -9.35 -22.20
C ARG A 95 -0.07 -8.44 -23.27
N LYS A 96 0.80 -7.87 -24.09
CA LYS A 96 0.51 -7.11 -25.30
C LYS A 96 1.27 -7.72 -26.47
N GLN A 97 0.69 -7.73 -27.67
CA GLN A 97 1.29 -8.34 -28.85
C GLN A 97 0.93 -7.60 -30.13
N GLY A 98 1.85 -7.60 -31.08
CA GLY A 98 1.64 -7.10 -32.43
C GLY A 98 2.73 -7.61 -33.37
N ILE A 99 2.60 -7.31 -34.65
CA ILE A 99 3.59 -7.69 -35.68
C ILE A 99 4.93 -6.96 -35.52
N ASP A 100 4.91 -5.80 -34.88
CA ASP A 100 6.08 -4.96 -34.61
C ASP A 100 5.95 -4.31 -33.22
N PRO A 101 7.03 -3.69 -32.68
CA PRO A 101 6.99 -3.08 -31.35
C PRO A 101 5.96 -1.96 -31.17
N ILE A 102 5.67 -1.18 -32.23
CA ILE A 102 4.71 -0.08 -32.17
C ILE A 102 3.30 -0.66 -32.04
N ARG A 103 2.94 -1.62 -32.91
CA ARG A 103 1.66 -2.31 -32.88
C ARG A 103 1.44 -3.07 -31.57
N ALA A 104 2.47 -3.74 -31.07
CA ALA A 104 2.41 -4.39 -29.76
C ALA A 104 2.18 -3.38 -28.62
N ARG A 105 2.76 -2.18 -28.69
CA ARG A 105 2.60 -1.17 -27.64
C ARG A 105 1.19 -0.63 -27.53
N ILE A 106 0.47 -0.51 -28.64
CA ILE A 106 -0.89 0.04 -28.71
C ILE A 106 -1.99 -1.02 -28.69
N SER A 107 -1.65 -2.31 -28.76
CA SER A 107 -2.64 -3.39 -28.71
C SER A 107 -3.44 -3.37 -27.40
N GLU A 108 -4.62 -3.95 -27.36
CA GLU A 108 -5.28 -4.20 -26.08
C GLU A 108 -4.46 -5.22 -25.25
N PRO A 109 -4.27 -5.00 -23.94
CA PRO A 109 -3.65 -5.97 -23.07
C PRO A 109 -4.63 -7.08 -22.70
N TRP A 110 -4.14 -8.30 -22.49
CA TRP A 110 -4.92 -9.36 -21.86
C TRP A 110 -4.18 -9.93 -20.66
N VAL A 111 -4.96 -10.42 -19.70
CA VAL A 111 -4.43 -11.03 -18.48
C VAL A 111 -3.89 -12.42 -18.81
N ILE A 112 -2.63 -12.68 -18.45
CA ILE A 112 -2.00 -14.00 -18.51
C ILE A 112 -1.79 -14.62 -17.13
N GLU A 113 -1.88 -13.80 -16.06
CA GLU A 113 -1.81 -14.28 -14.67
C GLU A 113 -2.57 -13.31 -13.75
N THR A 114 -3.16 -13.83 -12.68
CA THR A 114 -3.78 -13.04 -11.61
C THR A 114 -3.31 -13.58 -10.26
N VAL A 115 -2.87 -12.67 -9.40
CA VAL A 115 -2.42 -12.98 -8.04
C VAL A 115 -3.19 -12.11 -7.06
N GLU A 116 -3.64 -12.70 -5.96
CA GLU A 116 -4.16 -11.94 -4.82
C GLU A 116 -2.99 -11.56 -3.90
N VAL A 117 -2.82 -10.27 -3.66
CA VAL A 117 -1.77 -9.72 -2.80
C VAL A 117 -2.41 -9.22 -1.51
N MET A 118 -1.87 -9.67 -0.38
CA MET A 118 -2.21 -9.16 0.95
C MET A 118 -1.01 -8.38 1.50
N GLU A 119 -1.23 -7.10 1.80
CA GLU A 119 -0.29 -6.24 2.49
C GLU A 119 -0.75 -5.94 3.92
N ILE A 120 0.21 -5.90 4.84
CA ILE A 120 -0.03 -5.61 6.27
C ILE A 120 0.75 -4.35 6.63
N PHE A 121 0.02 -3.33 7.06
CA PHE A 121 0.57 -2.01 7.40
C PHE A 121 0.49 -1.77 8.90
N PRO A 122 1.62 -1.62 9.62
CA PRO A 122 1.58 -1.28 11.03
C PRO A 122 1.24 0.20 11.24
N PHE A 123 0.50 0.48 12.31
CA PHE A 123 0.27 1.84 12.81
C PHE A 123 1.27 2.17 13.91
N ASP A 124 1.91 3.33 13.85
CA ASP A 124 2.91 3.77 14.83
C ASP A 124 2.34 4.63 15.98
N GLY A 125 1.02 4.90 15.96
CA GLY A 125 0.35 5.82 16.89
C GLY A 125 0.00 7.16 16.25
N SER A 126 0.57 7.47 15.09
CA SER A 126 0.32 8.70 14.32
C SER A 126 -0.01 8.46 12.85
N ARG A 127 0.58 7.42 12.25
CA ARG A 127 0.42 7.11 10.82
C ARG A 127 0.56 5.61 10.54
N TRP A 128 -0.02 5.22 9.41
CA TRP A 128 0.20 3.93 8.79
C TRP A 128 1.55 3.91 8.08
N SER A 129 2.36 2.89 8.34
CA SER A 129 3.69 2.72 7.74
C SER A 129 3.65 1.75 6.57
N TYR A 130 4.45 2.03 5.54
CA TYR A 130 4.65 1.22 4.33
C TYR A 130 6.10 1.34 3.82
#